data_AF-U2RW86-F1
#
_entry.id   AF-U2RW86-F1
#
_cell.length_a   1.000
_cell.length_b   1.000
_cell.length_c   1.000
_cell.angle_alpha   90.00
_cell.angle_beta   90.00
_cell.angle_gamma   90.00
#
_symmetry.space_group_name_H-M   'P 1'
#
loop_
_entity.id
_entity.type
_entity.pdbx_description
1 polymer ?
#
loop_
_entity_poly.entity_id
_entity_poly.type
_entity_poly.pdbx_seq_one_letter_code
_entity_poly.pdbx_strand_id
1 'polypeptide(L)'
;MNNELLERITQTFEKRLKKVNIKAKSYEDVNEYAVVLGEILTTAFNIHINENPGNSIEEILNDRLKENHRFITERGRLVQDILNRQANIGLGAQIPKVNQSRIDGLVNRLTEGDFEKSKWLLGSPIVNFSQSVVDDMVRKNAEFHFKSGMSPKIIRKETGKCCKWCKNLVGTYRYPDVPKDVYRRHQNCRCTVEYIPKKGIRQDVHTKKIKYETKEGTKELAYASIKSKWLKNYKEPKVSVAKFWEYNGTKYFVDKKTVFLDYSIKEKEVAEIIANKFGVEIFLNPKVYYPENIPTSDFTINNVNYDLKEIISIGRNNIDTAIKGGKKQASNFVLDYTKSGLSRKEIDHRLNRLYKNPHRKWVENIILIKDNVIEDIVSKK
;
A
#
# COMPACT_ATOMS: atom_id res chain seq x y z
N MET A 1 25.20 -26.11 32.18
CA MET A 1 24.41 -27.36 32.21
C MET A 1 24.05 -27.66 30.78
N ASN A 2 24.43 -28.84 30.26
CA ASN A 2 24.08 -29.22 28.90
C ASN A 2 22.59 -29.59 28.90
N ASN A 3 21.77 -28.84 28.18
CA ASN A 3 20.33 -29.07 28.12
C ASN A 3 20.06 -30.30 27.24
N GLU A 4 19.92 -31.47 27.85
CA GLU A 4 19.70 -32.76 27.16
C GLU A 4 18.49 -32.72 26.21
N LEU A 5 17.47 -31.93 26.53
CA LEU A 5 16.32 -31.70 25.66
C LEU A 5 16.71 -30.89 24.41
N LEU A 6 17.47 -29.80 24.58
CA LEU A 6 18.01 -29.03 23.46
C LEU A 6 18.91 -29.89 22.55
N GLU A 7 19.72 -30.77 23.14
CA GLU A 7 20.60 -31.65 22.37
C GLU A 7 19.80 -32.63 21.48
N ARG A 8 18.76 -33.28 22.04
CA ARG A 8 17.87 -34.17 21.28
C ARG A 8 17.12 -33.45 20.15
N ILE A 9 16.64 -32.22 20.42
CA ILE A 9 16.01 -31.35 19.42
C ILE A 9 17.01 -31.03 18.30
N THR A 10 18.23 -30.66 18.67
CA THR A 10 19.31 -30.31 17.74
C THR A 10 19.66 -31.49 16.83
N GLN A 11 19.91 -32.67 17.39
CA GLN A 11 20.20 -33.88 16.63
C GLN A 11 19.08 -34.22 15.63
N THR A 12 17.82 -34.07 16.05
CA THR A 12 16.65 -34.34 15.19
C THR A 12 16.53 -33.33 14.06
N PHE A 13 16.74 -32.05 14.37
CA PHE A 13 16.76 -30.97 13.39
C PHE A 13 17.86 -31.21 12.36
N GLU A 14 19.10 -31.45 12.79
CA GLU A 14 20.26 -31.67 11.89
C GLU A 14 20.09 -32.91 11.01
N LYS A 15 19.62 -34.02 11.58
CA LYS A 15 19.34 -35.25 10.82
C LYS A 15 18.34 -35.02 9.68
N ARG A 16 17.31 -34.20 9.92
CA ARG A 16 16.31 -33.85 8.92
C ARG A 16 16.82 -32.80 7.93
N LEU A 17 17.60 -31.82 8.41
CA LEU A 17 18.22 -30.79 7.58
C LEU A 17 19.13 -31.38 6.50
N LYS A 18 19.89 -32.44 6.80
CA LYS A 18 20.73 -33.16 5.83
C LYS A 18 19.97 -33.67 4.59
N LYS A 19 18.64 -33.82 4.68
CA LYS A 19 17.79 -34.28 3.56
C LYS A 19 17.26 -33.13 2.69
N VAL A 20 17.47 -31.88 3.09
CA VAL A 20 16.99 -30.71 2.36
C VAL A 20 17.97 -30.37 1.24
N ASN A 21 17.51 -30.39 0.00
CA ASN A 21 18.30 -30.00 -1.17
C ASN A 21 17.54 -28.97 -2.00
N ILE A 22 17.62 -27.70 -1.58
CA ILE A 22 16.99 -26.58 -2.30
C ILE A 22 18.10 -25.68 -2.87
N LYS A 23 18.14 -25.60 -4.21
CA LYS A 23 19.05 -24.70 -4.93
C LYS A 23 18.40 -23.32 -5.09
N ALA A 24 18.61 -22.43 -4.11
CA ALA A 24 18.04 -21.10 -4.17
C ALA A 24 18.75 -20.19 -5.19
N LYS A 25 17.97 -19.58 -6.09
CA LYS A 25 18.39 -18.57 -7.08
C LYS A 25 17.57 -17.28 -6.96
N SER A 26 16.45 -17.32 -6.26
CA SER A 26 15.51 -16.22 -6.03
C SER A 26 15.06 -16.17 -4.58
N TYR A 27 14.46 -15.06 -4.15
CA TYR A 27 13.88 -14.94 -2.81
C TYR A 27 12.66 -15.86 -2.61
N GLU A 28 12.00 -16.28 -3.69
CA GLU A 28 10.96 -17.31 -3.65
C GLU A 28 11.55 -18.65 -3.18
N ASP A 29 12.70 -19.06 -3.73
CA ASP A 29 13.39 -20.29 -3.31
C ASP A 29 13.91 -20.19 -1.86
N VAL A 30 14.36 -19.00 -1.43
CA VAL A 30 14.78 -18.76 -0.03
C VAL A 30 13.58 -18.85 0.91
N ASN A 31 12.41 -18.37 0.49
CA ASN A 31 11.17 -18.52 1.25
C ASN A 31 10.74 -19.98 1.33
N GLU A 32 10.85 -20.76 0.25
CA GLU A 32 10.60 -22.21 0.28
C GLU A 32 11.54 -22.90 1.27
N TYR A 33 12.84 -22.60 1.20
CA TYR A 33 13.83 -23.10 2.16
C TYR A 33 13.49 -22.72 3.61
N ALA A 34 13.06 -21.48 3.85
CA ALA A 34 12.64 -21.02 5.17
C ALA A 34 11.38 -21.74 5.68
N VAL A 35 10.43 -22.07 4.80
CA VAL A 35 9.25 -22.88 5.16
C VAL A 35 9.70 -24.27 5.59
N VAL A 36 10.54 -24.93 4.80
CA VAL A 36 11.05 -26.27 5.11
C VAL A 36 11.84 -26.29 6.42
N LEU A 37 12.72 -25.32 6.65
CA LEU A 37 13.44 -25.19 7.92
C LEU A 37 12.51 -25.01 9.12
N GLY A 38 11.49 -24.18 8.98
CA GLY A 38 10.47 -23.99 9.99
C GLY A 38 9.71 -25.29 10.30
N GLU A 39 9.32 -26.04 9.27
CA GLU A 39 8.59 -27.30 9.41
C GLU A 39 9.45 -28.42 10.03
N ILE A 40 10.74 -28.49 9.67
CA ILE A 40 11.71 -29.38 10.31
C ILE A 40 11.86 -29.05 11.80
N LEU A 41 12.00 -27.76 12.14
CA LEU A 41 12.14 -27.33 13.53
C LEU A 41 10.87 -27.59 14.34
N THR A 42 9.70 -27.25 13.80
CA THR A 42 8.41 -27.62 14.40
C THR A 42 8.30 -29.12 14.64
N THR A 43 8.75 -29.94 13.69
CA THR A 43 8.74 -31.39 13.87
C THR A 43 9.66 -31.82 15.01
N ALA A 44 10.87 -31.25 15.11
CA ALA A 44 11.78 -31.54 16.21
C ALA A 44 11.20 -31.11 17.57
N PHE A 45 10.60 -29.93 17.66
CA PHE A 45 9.90 -29.47 18.87
C PHE A 45 8.75 -30.42 19.25
N ASN A 46 7.88 -30.78 18.30
CA ASN A 46 6.74 -31.65 18.60
C ASN A 46 7.14 -33.08 19.01
N ILE A 47 8.29 -33.59 18.56
CA ILE A 47 8.79 -34.92 18.96
C ILE A 47 9.27 -34.91 20.42
N HIS A 48 9.96 -33.85 20.83
CA HIS A 48 10.71 -33.83 22.10
C HIS A 48 10.05 -33.00 23.20
N ILE A 49 9.29 -31.97 22.86
CA ILE A 49 8.59 -31.09 23.81
C ILE A 49 7.15 -31.58 23.97
N ASN A 50 7.00 -32.72 24.64
CA ASN A 50 5.70 -33.32 24.92
C ASN A 50 5.02 -32.69 26.13
N GLU A 51 5.80 -32.20 27.08
CA GLU A 51 5.38 -31.55 28.33
C GLU A 51 6.08 -30.19 28.47
N ASN A 52 5.64 -29.38 29.43
CA ASN A 52 6.21 -28.05 29.66
C ASN A 52 7.70 -28.16 30.07
N PRO A 53 8.64 -27.65 29.24
CA PRO A 53 10.06 -27.74 29.55
C PRO A 53 10.54 -26.69 30.57
N GLY A 54 9.62 -25.88 31.11
CA GLY A 54 9.91 -24.88 32.15
C GLY A 54 10.97 -23.87 31.70
N ASN A 55 11.97 -23.63 32.55
CA ASN A 55 13.05 -22.67 32.29
C ASN A 55 13.87 -23.00 31.03
N SER A 56 13.80 -24.23 30.52
CA SER A 56 14.52 -24.63 29.30
C SER A 56 13.90 -24.07 28.02
N ILE A 57 12.63 -23.64 28.01
CA ILE A 57 11.97 -23.18 26.78
C ILE A 57 12.65 -21.94 26.18
N GLU A 58 13.11 -21.04 27.05
CA GLU A 58 13.76 -19.80 26.63
C GLU A 58 15.08 -20.09 25.92
N GLU A 59 15.90 -20.95 26.51
CA GLU A 59 17.17 -21.41 25.94
C GLU A 59 16.94 -22.10 24.59
N ILE A 60 16.00 -23.05 24.54
CA ILE A 60 15.68 -23.83 23.34
C ILE A 60 15.23 -22.93 22.18
N LEU A 61 14.30 -22.00 22.45
CA LEU A 61 13.78 -21.11 21.41
C LEU A 61 14.83 -20.09 20.97
N ASN A 62 15.60 -19.51 21.89
CA ASN A 62 16.66 -18.59 21.53
C ASN A 62 17.70 -19.24 20.64
N ASP A 63 18.16 -20.43 21.01
CA ASP A 63 19.18 -21.13 20.27
C ASP A 63 18.68 -21.57 18.88
N ARG A 64 17.60 -22.35 18.83
CA ARG A 64 17.12 -22.91 17.55
C ARG A 64 16.55 -21.88 16.58
N LEU A 65 15.86 -20.82 17.05
CA LEU A 65 15.34 -19.78 16.15
C LEU A 65 16.45 -18.86 15.62
N LYS A 66 17.49 -18.58 16.42
CA LYS A 66 18.68 -17.85 15.94
C LYS A 66 19.43 -18.67 14.90
N GLU A 67 19.51 -19.99 15.08
CA GLU A 67 20.14 -20.87 14.11
C GLU A 67 19.34 -20.97 12.80
N ASN A 68 18.01 -21.06 12.87
CA ASN A 68 17.15 -20.93 11.68
C ASN A 68 17.38 -19.59 10.97
N HIS A 69 17.46 -18.49 11.71
CA HIS A 69 17.78 -17.18 11.15
C HIS A 69 19.14 -17.19 10.42
N ARG A 70 20.17 -17.79 11.02
CA ARG A 70 21.50 -17.94 10.40
C ARG A 70 21.42 -18.68 9.07
N PHE A 71 20.83 -19.88 9.04
CA PHE A 71 20.71 -20.67 7.81
C PHE A 71 19.95 -19.93 6.70
N ILE A 72 18.85 -19.25 7.04
CA ILE A 72 18.04 -18.52 6.07
C ILE A 72 18.80 -17.31 5.52
N THR A 73 19.47 -16.57 6.39
CA THR A 73 20.23 -15.38 5.97
C THR A 73 21.49 -15.72 5.19
N GLU A 74 22.18 -16.83 5.50
CA GLU A 74 23.28 -17.34 4.69
C GLU A 74 22.83 -17.66 3.26
N ARG A 75 21.68 -18.34 3.12
CA ARG A 75 21.12 -18.64 1.79
C ARG A 75 20.63 -17.39 1.08
N GLY A 76 19.95 -16.50 1.79
CA GLY A 76 19.50 -15.22 1.27
C GLY A 76 20.66 -14.33 0.81
N ARG A 77 21.81 -14.37 1.50
CA ARG A 77 23.01 -13.61 1.11
C ARG A 77 23.49 -14.02 -0.27
N LEU A 78 23.60 -15.33 -0.50
CA LEU A 78 24.02 -15.88 -1.80
C LEU A 78 23.07 -15.46 -2.92
N VAL A 79 21.76 -15.54 -2.68
CA VAL A 79 20.74 -15.12 -3.65
C VAL A 79 20.82 -13.61 -3.90
N GLN A 80 20.97 -12.80 -2.86
CA GLN A 80 21.07 -11.36 -3.00
C GLN A 80 22.33 -10.94 -3.77
N ASP A 81 23.45 -11.61 -3.55
CA ASP A 81 24.69 -11.38 -4.29
C ASP A 81 24.52 -11.75 -5.77
N ILE A 82 23.82 -12.85 -6.08
CA ILE A 82 23.45 -13.23 -7.46
C ILE A 82 22.59 -12.13 -8.11
N LEU A 83 21.54 -11.69 -7.43
CA LEU A 83 20.64 -10.65 -7.94
C LEU A 83 21.38 -9.31 -8.14
N ASN A 84 22.31 -8.97 -7.24
CA ASN A 84 23.12 -7.76 -7.35
C ASN A 84 24.05 -7.85 -8.57
N ARG A 85 24.74 -8.98 -8.76
CA ARG A 85 25.59 -9.21 -9.95
C ARG A 85 24.78 -9.14 -11.25
N GLN A 86 23.62 -9.79 -11.30
CA GLN A 86 22.71 -9.74 -12.46
C GLN A 86 22.24 -8.32 -12.77
N ALA A 87 22.05 -7.48 -11.75
CA ALA A 87 21.70 -6.07 -11.89
C ALA A 87 22.92 -5.13 -12.06
N ASN A 88 24.13 -5.68 -12.23
CA ASN A 88 25.39 -4.93 -12.30
C ASN A 88 25.67 -4.03 -11.07
N ILE A 89 25.20 -4.41 -9.89
CA ILE A 89 25.36 -3.68 -8.63
C ILE A 89 26.55 -4.25 -7.85
N GLY A 90 27.55 -3.42 -7.57
CA GLY A 90 28.75 -3.79 -6.80
C GLY A 90 28.59 -3.66 -5.28
N LEU A 91 27.36 -3.62 -4.77
CA LEU A 91 27.08 -3.50 -3.34
C LEU A 91 26.85 -4.89 -2.73
N GLY A 92 27.33 -5.10 -1.50
CA GLY A 92 27.13 -6.34 -0.76
C GLY A 92 25.71 -6.48 -0.18
N ALA A 93 25.25 -7.73 -0.08
CA ALA A 93 23.97 -8.06 0.55
C ALA A 93 23.90 -7.60 2.02
N GLN A 94 22.76 -7.06 2.42
CA GLN A 94 22.47 -6.64 3.78
C GLN A 94 21.76 -7.73 4.55
N ILE A 95 22.29 -8.07 5.72
CA ILE A 95 21.75 -9.12 6.59
C ILE A 95 20.93 -8.49 7.72
N PRO A 96 19.63 -8.82 7.88
CA PRO A 96 18.84 -8.35 9.01
C PRO A 96 19.37 -8.91 10.34
N LYS A 97 19.14 -8.19 11.43
CA LYS A 97 19.36 -8.75 12.77
C LYS A 97 18.18 -9.65 13.11
N VAL A 98 18.42 -10.68 13.93
CA VAL A 98 17.34 -11.53 14.44
C VAL A 98 16.33 -10.69 15.22
N ASN A 99 15.04 -10.96 15.01
CA ASN A 99 13.97 -10.27 15.72
C ASN A 99 13.78 -10.87 17.12
N GLN A 100 14.58 -10.39 18.08
CA GLN A 100 14.59 -10.88 19.46
C GLN A 100 13.22 -10.69 20.14
N SER A 101 12.59 -9.53 19.97
CA SER A 101 11.25 -9.25 20.53
C SER A 101 10.20 -10.30 20.13
N ARG A 102 10.32 -10.88 18.93
CA ARG A 102 9.42 -11.95 18.49
C ARG A 102 9.72 -13.29 19.15
N ILE A 103 11.00 -13.58 19.44
CA ILE A 103 11.39 -14.77 20.22
C ILE A 103 10.88 -14.61 21.64
N ASP A 104 11.12 -13.46 22.28
CA ASP A 104 10.69 -13.16 23.64
C ASP A 104 9.17 -13.27 23.76
N GLY A 105 8.42 -12.75 22.78
CA GLY A 105 6.96 -12.88 22.75
C GLY A 105 6.46 -14.32 22.59
N LEU A 106 7.23 -15.23 22.00
CA LEU A 106 6.91 -16.67 21.98
C LEU A 106 7.24 -17.32 23.32
N VAL A 107 8.41 -17.00 23.89
CA VAL A 107 8.84 -17.49 25.21
C VAL A 107 7.80 -17.13 26.26
N ASN A 108 7.45 -15.85 26.40
CA ASN A 108 6.50 -15.38 27.42
C ASN A 108 5.14 -16.10 27.32
N ARG A 109 4.64 -16.31 26.10
CA ARG A 109 3.35 -17.01 25.91
C ARG A 109 3.40 -18.50 26.25
N LEU A 110 4.57 -19.12 26.13
CA LEU A 110 4.78 -20.52 26.48
C LEU A 110 5.07 -20.72 27.97
N THR A 111 5.56 -19.68 28.66
CA THR A 111 5.91 -19.73 30.09
C THR A 111 4.82 -19.19 31.03
N GLU A 112 4.11 -18.13 30.65
CA GLU A 112 3.16 -17.42 31.54
C GLU A 112 1.76 -18.06 31.61
N GLY A 113 1.44 -18.99 30.70
CA GLY A 113 0.12 -19.60 30.56
C GLY A 113 0.10 -21.12 30.69
N ASP A 114 -1.09 -21.69 30.55
CA ASP A 114 -1.28 -23.14 30.42
C ASP A 114 -0.53 -23.65 29.18
N PHE A 115 0.52 -24.45 29.41
CA PHE A 115 1.39 -24.96 28.36
C PHE A 115 0.62 -25.77 27.32
N GLU A 116 -0.36 -26.57 27.72
CA GLU A 116 -1.14 -27.37 26.76
C GLU A 116 -1.96 -26.48 25.82
N LYS A 117 -2.44 -25.34 26.32
CA LYS A 117 -3.14 -24.33 25.50
C LYS A 117 -2.21 -23.49 24.63
N SER A 118 -0.93 -23.38 24.98
CA SER A 118 0.05 -22.58 24.24
C SER A 118 0.99 -23.43 23.36
N LYS A 119 1.00 -24.75 23.51
CA LYS A 119 1.83 -25.72 22.76
C LYS A 119 1.76 -25.58 21.24
N TRP A 120 0.60 -25.17 20.71
CA TRP A 120 0.43 -24.91 19.28
C TRP A 120 1.38 -23.82 18.73
N LEU A 121 1.95 -22.96 19.60
CA LEU A 121 2.92 -21.93 19.23
C LEU A 121 4.25 -22.52 18.72
N LEU A 122 4.58 -23.77 19.09
CA LEU A 122 5.71 -24.54 18.55
C LEU A 122 5.47 -25.02 17.11
N GLY A 123 4.26 -24.83 16.58
CA GLY A 123 3.85 -25.15 15.23
C GLY A 123 3.98 -23.99 14.24
N SER A 124 2.83 -23.58 13.67
CA SER A 124 2.77 -22.54 12.61
C SER A 124 3.55 -21.26 12.91
N PRO A 125 3.59 -20.74 14.15
CA PRO A 125 4.36 -19.53 14.45
C PRO A 125 5.87 -19.65 14.17
N ILE A 126 6.46 -20.84 14.32
CA ILE A 126 7.88 -21.12 14.02
C ILE A 126 8.16 -21.03 12.51
N VAL A 127 7.26 -21.59 11.69
CA VAL A 127 7.31 -21.46 10.22
C VAL A 127 7.13 -20.00 9.80
N ASN A 128 6.22 -19.27 10.46
CA ASN A 128 6.01 -17.85 10.20
C ASN A 128 7.18 -16.98 10.66
N PHE A 129 7.92 -17.37 11.69
CA PHE A 129 9.15 -16.72 12.09
C PHE A 129 10.20 -16.88 10.99
N SER A 130 10.41 -18.11 10.54
CA SER A 130 11.37 -18.44 9.49
C SER A 130 11.10 -17.65 8.19
N GLN A 131 9.83 -17.62 7.72
CA GLN A 131 9.47 -16.82 6.54
C GLN A 131 9.67 -15.31 6.72
N SER A 132 9.46 -14.78 7.94
CA SER A 132 9.67 -13.34 8.19
C SER A 132 11.12 -12.90 8.12
N VAL A 133 12.08 -13.81 8.36
CA VAL A 133 13.51 -13.54 8.15
C VAL A 133 13.78 -13.17 6.69
N VAL A 134 13.11 -13.86 5.76
CA VAL A 134 13.21 -13.57 4.32
C VAL A 134 12.63 -12.21 4.00
N ASP A 135 11.45 -11.88 4.56
CA ASP A 135 10.81 -10.57 4.36
C ASP A 135 11.65 -9.42 4.93
N ASP A 136 12.27 -9.63 6.10
CA ASP A 136 13.19 -8.67 6.73
C ASP A 136 14.44 -8.46 5.87
N MET A 137 14.95 -9.53 5.26
CA MET A 137 16.09 -9.46 4.36
C MET A 137 15.77 -8.70 3.07
N VAL A 138 14.62 -8.99 2.45
CA VAL A 138 14.11 -8.26 1.28
C VAL A 138 13.96 -6.76 1.61
N ARG A 139 13.33 -6.45 2.75
CA ARG A 139 13.12 -5.06 3.18
C ARG A 139 14.44 -4.32 3.38
N LYS A 140 15.39 -4.93 4.09
CA LYS A 140 16.68 -4.30 4.41
C LYS A 140 17.53 -4.04 3.17
N ASN A 141 17.53 -4.96 2.21
CA ASN A 141 18.24 -4.78 0.94
C ASN A 141 17.57 -3.73 0.04
N ALA A 142 16.24 -3.71 -0.03
CA ALA A 142 15.52 -2.68 -0.76
C ALA A 142 15.75 -1.29 -0.17
N GLU A 143 15.72 -1.16 1.16
CA GLU A 143 16.01 0.10 1.85
C GLU A 143 17.43 0.58 1.57
N PHE A 144 18.41 -0.32 1.66
CA PHE A 144 19.81 0.00 1.41
C PHE A 144 20.02 0.46 -0.04
N HIS A 145 19.51 -0.28 -1.02
CA HIS A 145 19.64 0.12 -2.42
C HIS A 145 18.94 1.46 -2.71
N PHE A 146 17.76 1.70 -2.12
CA PHE A 146 17.09 2.99 -2.25
C PHE A 146 17.94 4.13 -1.68
N LYS A 147 18.51 3.95 -0.48
CA LYS A 147 19.44 4.92 0.12
C LYS A 147 20.69 5.15 -0.73
N SER A 148 21.12 4.14 -1.49
CA SER A 148 22.19 4.24 -2.49
C SER A 148 21.75 4.86 -3.82
N GLY A 149 20.58 5.51 -3.90
CA GLY A 149 20.10 6.18 -5.10
C GLY A 149 19.57 5.22 -6.18
N MET A 150 19.08 4.05 -5.78
CA MET A 150 18.45 3.09 -6.70
C MET A 150 16.92 3.15 -6.60
N SER A 151 16.23 2.47 -7.53
CA SER A 151 14.75 2.39 -7.52
C SER A 151 14.26 0.95 -7.40
N PRO A 152 14.47 0.29 -6.25
CA PRO A 152 14.11 -1.11 -6.06
C PRO A 152 12.60 -1.36 -6.13
N LYS A 153 12.24 -2.58 -6.51
CA LYS A 153 10.84 -3.05 -6.54
C LYS A 153 10.65 -4.24 -5.60
N ILE A 154 9.51 -4.25 -4.90
CA ILE A 154 9.04 -5.36 -4.07
C ILE A 154 7.86 -6.03 -4.78
N ILE A 155 7.84 -7.35 -4.87
CA ILE A 155 6.75 -8.10 -5.50
C ILE A 155 6.16 -9.08 -4.48
N ARG A 156 4.89 -8.92 -4.15
CA ARG A 156 4.15 -9.91 -3.34
C ARG A 156 3.45 -10.88 -4.28
N LYS A 157 3.74 -12.17 -4.20
CA LYS A 157 3.02 -13.23 -4.93
C LYS A 157 2.17 -14.07 -3.97
N GLU A 158 1.04 -14.57 -4.46
CA GLU A 158 0.20 -15.52 -3.73
C GLU A 158 0.45 -16.97 -4.14
N THR A 159 0.15 -17.90 -3.24
CA THR A 159 0.22 -19.35 -3.48
C THR A 159 -1.13 -19.96 -3.91
N GLY A 160 -2.09 -19.14 -4.37
CA GLY A 160 -3.43 -19.56 -4.84
C GLY A 160 -4.47 -19.88 -3.75
N LYS A 161 -4.07 -20.53 -2.64
CA LYS A 161 -4.94 -20.88 -1.49
C LYS A 161 -4.90 -19.87 -0.33
N CYS A 162 -4.59 -18.60 -0.59
CA CYS A 162 -4.41 -17.58 0.45
C CYS A 162 -5.72 -16.88 0.86
N CYS A 163 -5.75 -16.30 2.06
CA CYS A 163 -6.93 -15.58 2.57
C CYS A 163 -7.19 -14.28 1.78
N LYS A 164 -8.41 -13.74 1.89
CA LYS A 164 -8.81 -12.50 1.21
C LYS A 164 -7.86 -11.32 1.49
N TRP A 165 -7.35 -11.21 2.71
CA TRP A 165 -6.40 -10.16 3.07
C TRP A 165 -5.07 -10.30 2.31
N CYS A 166 -4.51 -11.51 2.20
CA CYS A 166 -3.31 -11.76 1.42
C CYS A 166 -3.51 -11.51 -0.08
N LYS A 167 -4.65 -11.93 -0.66
CA LYS A 167 -4.99 -11.65 -2.07
C LYS A 167 -4.93 -10.16 -2.38
N ASN A 168 -5.41 -9.33 -1.45
CA ASN A 168 -5.43 -7.88 -1.62
C ASN A 168 -4.04 -7.21 -1.54
N LEU A 169 -3.04 -7.91 -0.99
CA LEU A 169 -1.66 -7.43 -0.90
C LEU A 169 -0.79 -7.88 -2.09
N VAL A 170 -1.32 -8.68 -3.02
CA VAL A 170 -0.59 -9.15 -4.20
C VAL A 170 -0.32 -8.00 -5.16
N GLY A 171 0.92 -7.87 -5.58
CA GLY A 171 1.32 -6.86 -6.55
C GLY A 171 2.78 -6.43 -6.44
N THR A 172 3.14 -5.51 -7.32
CA THR A 172 4.46 -4.88 -7.37
C THR A 172 4.41 -3.49 -6.76
N TYR A 173 5.34 -3.20 -5.87
CA TYR A 173 5.49 -1.95 -5.13
C TYR A 173 6.86 -1.34 -5.43
N ARG A 174 6.94 -0.02 -5.59
CA ARG A 174 8.20 0.71 -5.71
C ARG A 174 8.63 1.17 -4.31
N TYR A 175 9.89 0.99 -3.97
CA TYR A 175 10.43 1.54 -2.72
C TYR A 175 10.67 3.06 -2.85
N PRO A 176 10.34 3.89 -1.84
CA PRO A 176 9.93 3.53 -0.48
C PRO A 176 8.42 3.38 -0.28
N ASP A 177 7.60 3.53 -1.33
CA ASP A 177 6.14 3.46 -1.33
C ASP A 177 5.60 2.02 -1.15
N VAL A 178 6.15 1.28 -0.18
CA VAL A 178 5.76 -0.09 0.16
C VAL A 178 5.02 -0.09 1.50
N PRO A 179 3.70 -0.36 1.52
CA PRO A 179 2.93 -0.45 2.76
C PRO A 179 3.51 -1.48 3.72
N LYS A 180 3.54 -1.18 5.03
CA LYS A 180 4.05 -2.11 6.05
C LYS A 180 3.40 -3.50 5.96
N ASP A 181 2.11 -3.56 5.62
CA ASP A 181 1.35 -4.81 5.52
C ASP A 181 1.86 -5.76 4.41
N VAL A 182 2.60 -5.26 3.41
CA VAL A 182 3.20 -6.11 2.36
C VAL A 182 4.16 -7.15 2.95
N TYR A 183 4.86 -6.78 4.03
CA TYR A 183 5.78 -7.67 4.75
C TYR A 183 5.12 -8.43 5.90
N ARG A 184 3.84 -8.16 6.20
CA ARG A 184 3.13 -8.84 7.30
C ARG A 184 2.55 -10.17 6.82
N ARG A 185 2.46 -11.11 7.76
CA ARG A 185 1.93 -12.46 7.55
C ARG A 185 0.87 -12.78 8.60
N HIS A 186 -0.19 -13.45 8.17
CA HIS A 186 -1.15 -14.08 9.08
C HIS A 186 -0.74 -15.53 9.38
N GLN A 187 -1.46 -16.18 10.31
CA GLN A 187 -1.26 -17.58 10.62
C GLN A 187 -1.42 -18.46 9.38
N ASN A 188 -0.51 -19.42 9.15
CA ASN A 188 -0.48 -20.29 7.97
C ASN A 188 -0.29 -19.61 6.59
N CYS A 189 0.16 -18.35 6.54
CA CYS A 189 0.48 -17.71 5.26
C CYS A 189 1.70 -18.36 4.59
N ARG A 190 1.60 -18.61 3.28
CA ARG A 190 2.69 -19.14 2.43
C ARG A 190 3.07 -18.20 1.27
N CYS A 191 2.44 -17.04 1.15
CA CYS A 191 2.71 -16.06 0.10
C CYS A 191 4.18 -15.60 0.12
N THR A 192 4.78 -15.29 -1.03
CA THR A 192 6.18 -14.84 -1.11
C THR A 192 6.28 -13.33 -1.23
N VAL A 193 7.40 -12.76 -0.76
CA VAL A 193 7.79 -11.36 -1.01
C VAL A 193 9.13 -11.43 -1.74
N GLU A 194 9.16 -10.94 -2.96
CA GLU A 194 10.34 -10.87 -3.80
C GLU A 194 10.88 -9.46 -3.91
N TYR A 195 12.14 -9.41 -4.30
CA TYR A 195 12.93 -8.22 -4.46
C TYR A 195 13.58 -8.20 -5.84
N ILE A 196 13.37 -7.13 -6.60
CA ILE A 196 14.11 -6.88 -7.83
C ILE A 196 15.00 -5.65 -7.63
N PRO A 197 16.34 -5.83 -7.53
CA PRO A 197 17.26 -4.71 -7.51
C PRO A 197 17.29 -4.04 -8.90
N LYS A 198 17.10 -2.72 -8.96
CA LYS A 198 17.16 -1.95 -10.21
C LYS A 198 18.02 -0.70 -10.00
N LYS A 199 19.04 -0.50 -10.84
CA LYS A 199 19.76 0.78 -10.90
C LYS A 199 18.80 1.90 -11.28
N GLY A 200 18.95 3.07 -10.66
CA GLY A 200 18.37 4.29 -11.20
C GLY A 200 17.68 5.19 -10.20
N ILE A 201 18.43 6.20 -9.76
CA ILE A 201 18.11 7.62 -9.60
C ILE A 201 19.44 8.35 -9.85
N ARG A 202 19.59 9.11 -10.94
CA ARG A 202 20.76 9.98 -11.13
C ARG A 202 20.36 11.41 -10.81
N GLN A 203 20.86 11.94 -9.71
CA GLN A 203 20.74 13.36 -9.38
C GLN A 203 21.95 14.09 -9.93
N ASP A 204 21.70 15.07 -10.78
CA ASP A 204 22.73 15.98 -11.27
C ASP A 204 23.21 16.86 -10.11
N VAL A 205 24.52 16.87 -9.84
CA VAL A 205 25.11 17.51 -8.64
C VAL A 205 24.94 19.03 -8.65
N HIS A 206 24.94 19.65 -9.82
CA HIS A 206 24.87 21.11 -9.97
C HIS A 206 23.43 21.63 -10.06
N THR A 207 22.56 20.92 -10.78
CA THR A 207 21.17 21.34 -10.98
C THR A 207 20.20 20.73 -9.97
N LYS A 208 20.67 19.76 -9.17
CA LYS A 208 19.88 18.91 -8.26
C LYS A 208 18.70 18.20 -8.95
N LYS A 209 18.68 18.15 -10.28
CA LYS A 209 17.62 17.50 -11.05
C LYS A 209 17.78 15.99 -11.01
N ILE A 210 16.70 15.32 -10.61
CA ILE A 210 16.62 13.87 -10.57
C ILE A 210 16.17 13.35 -11.94
N LYS A 211 17.01 12.54 -12.59
CA LYS A 211 16.64 11.80 -13.82
C LYS A 211 16.18 10.39 -13.43
N TYR A 212 14.92 10.08 -13.73
CA TYR A 212 14.36 8.74 -13.60
C TYR A 212 14.58 7.96 -14.90
N GLU A 213 15.22 6.79 -14.83
CA GLU A 213 15.14 5.80 -15.92
C GLU A 213 13.75 5.14 -15.89
N THR A 214 12.78 5.86 -16.45
CA THR A 214 11.44 5.34 -16.71
C THR A 214 11.47 4.54 -18.00
N LYS A 215 11.46 3.21 -17.87
CA LYS A 215 10.61 2.31 -18.68
C LYS A 215 10.25 1.06 -17.84
N GLU A 216 8.93 0.83 -17.84
CA GLU A 216 8.19 -0.41 -17.59
C GLU A 216 7.95 -0.96 -16.16
N GLY A 217 6.67 -1.27 -15.94
CA GLY A 217 6.10 -2.00 -14.80
C GLY A 217 5.59 -1.13 -13.66
N THR A 218 4.81 -0.08 -13.93
CA THR A 218 3.81 0.46 -13.00
C THR A 218 2.49 -0.26 -13.30
N LYS A 219 1.72 -0.68 -12.29
CA LYS A 219 0.28 -0.88 -12.52
C LYS A 219 -0.22 0.47 -12.99
N GLU A 220 -0.56 0.56 -14.26
CA GLU A 220 -1.02 1.79 -14.84
C GLU A 220 -2.34 2.15 -14.15
N LEU A 221 -2.30 3.19 -13.31
CA LEU A 221 -3.51 3.81 -12.81
C LEU A 221 -4.31 4.21 -14.04
N ALA A 222 -5.61 3.93 -14.05
CA ALA A 222 -6.49 4.31 -15.15
C ALA A 222 -6.72 5.84 -15.24
N TYR A 223 -5.94 6.61 -14.49
CA TYR A 223 -5.94 8.06 -14.44
C TYR A 223 -4.50 8.58 -14.33
N ALA A 224 -4.31 9.83 -14.69
CA ALA A 224 -3.06 10.57 -14.57
C ALA A 224 -3.29 11.85 -13.76
N SER A 225 -2.28 12.28 -13.01
CA SER A 225 -2.29 13.62 -12.41
C SER A 225 -2.14 14.66 -13.52
N ILE A 226 -3.03 15.65 -13.51
CA ILE A 226 -2.98 16.83 -14.38
C ILE A 226 -2.70 18.11 -13.58
N LYS A 227 -2.36 17.99 -12.28
CA LYS A 227 -2.09 19.12 -11.39
C LYS A 227 -1.02 20.08 -11.94
N SER A 228 0.04 19.54 -12.54
CA SER A 228 1.12 20.35 -13.13
C SER A 228 0.65 21.15 -14.35
N LYS A 229 -0.33 20.66 -15.11
CA LYS A 229 -0.93 21.40 -16.23
C LYS A 229 -1.75 22.58 -15.71
N TRP A 230 -2.52 22.36 -14.65
CA TRP A 230 -3.31 23.42 -14.00
C TRP A 230 -2.43 24.52 -13.40
N LEU A 231 -1.34 24.15 -12.71
CA LEU A 231 -0.39 25.12 -12.13
C LEU A 231 0.34 25.98 -13.17
N LYS A 232 0.51 25.49 -14.42
CA LYS A 232 1.15 26.27 -15.49
C LYS A 232 0.26 27.37 -16.06
N ASN A 233 -1.06 27.24 -15.90
CA ASN A 233 -2.06 28.16 -16.45
C ASN A 233 -2.59 29.12 -15.38
N TYR A 234 -1.74 29.49 -14.42
CA TYR A 234 -2.11 30.37 -13.32
C TYR A 234 -2.45 31.77 -13.83
N LYS A 235 -3.65 32.25 -13.50
CA LYS A 235 -4.13 33.61 -13.71
C LYS A 235 -4.54 34.22 -12.35
N GLU A 236 -5.10 35.42 -12.36
CA GLU A 236 -5.61 36.04 -11.14
C GLU A 236 -6.79 35.19 -10.58
N PRO A 237 -6.72 34.72 -9.32
CA PRO A 237 -7.77 33.92 -8.72
C PRO A 237 -9.03 34.76 -8.52
N LYS A 238 -10.19 34.22 -8.91
CA LYS A 238 -11.46 34.95 -8.77
C LYS A 238 -12.61 34.00 -8.48
N VAL A 239 -13.40 34.33 -7.47
CA VAL A 239 -14.65 33.62 -7.16
C VAL A 239 -15.81 34.58 -7.37
N SER A 240 -16.80 34.18 -8.14
CA SER A 240 -17.99 34.98 -8.47
C SER A 240 -19.25 34.13 -8.41
N VAL A 241 -20.41 34.77 -8.35
CA VAL A 241 -21.69 34.06 -8.45
C VAL A 241 -22.19 34.09 -9.90
N ALA A 242 -22.69 32.96 -10.40
CA ALA A 242 -23.27 32.91 -11.73
C ALA A 242 -24.62 33.65 -11.78
N LYS A 243 -24.85 34.41 -12.85
CA LYS A 243 -26.10 35.16 -13.06
C LYS A 243 -27.23 34.29 -13.63
N PHE A 244 -26.89 33.13 -14.18
CA PHE A 244 -27.82 32.18 -14.77
C PHE A 244 -27.24 30.77 -14.73
N TRP A 245 -28.11 29.77 -14.83
CA TRP A 245 -27.75 28.39 -15.14
C TRP A 245 -28.12 28.09 -16.59
N GLU A 246 -27.26 27.41 -17.35
CA GLU A 246 -27.57 26.98 -18.71
C GLU A 246 -27.73 25.47 -18.78
N TYR A 247 -28.89 25.02 -19.28
CA TYR A 247 -29.19 23.60 -19.45
C TYR A 247 -29.93 23.39 -20.77
N ASN A 248 -29.44 22.48 -21.60
CA ASN A 248 -29.97 22.18 -22.94
C ASN A 248 -30.18 23.42 -23.83
N GLY A 249 -29.30 24.43 -23.74
CA GLY A 249 -29.37 25.67 -24.51
C GLY A 249 -30.36 26.70 -23.95
N THR A 250 -31.09 26.39 -22.88
CA THR A 250 -31.95 27.33 -22.16
C THR A 250 -31.21 27.95 -20.98
N LYS A 251 -31.27 29.29 -20.86
CA LYS A 251 -30.70 30.03 -19.72
C LYS A 251 -31.77 30.35 -18.69
N TYR A 252 -31.53 29.94 -17.45
CA TYR A 252 -32.36 30.17 -16.29
C TYR A 252 -31.71 31.25 -15.44
N PHE A 253 -32.22 32.48 -15.52
CA PHE A 253 -31.64 33.64 -14.82
C PHE A 253 -32.04 33.68 -13.35
N VAL A 254 -31.10 34.07 -12.49
CA VAL A 254 -31.35 34.25 -11.06
C VAL A 254 -32.41 35.35 -10.86
N ASP A 255 -33.57 34.96 -10.35
CA ASP A 255 -34.74 35.83 -10.16
C ASP A 255 -35.27 35.82 -8.71
N LYS A 256 -34.69 34.99 -7.83
CA LYS A 256 -35.13 34.76 -6.45
C LYS A 256 -36.58 34.26 -6.34
N LYS A 257 -37.11 33.65 -7.40
CA LYS A 257 -38.46 33.06 -7.45
C LYS A 257 -38.42 31.62 -7.95
N THR A 258 -37.72 31.40 -9.04
CA THR A 258 -37.56 30.09 -9.68
C THR A 258 -36.11 29.62 -9.68
N VAL A 259 -35.17 30.56 -9.62
CA VAL A 259 -33.71 30.33 -9.61
C VAL A 259 -33.08 31.13 -8.47
N PHE A 260 -32.34 30.45 -7.59
CA PHE A 260 -31.79 31.03 -6.36
C PHE A 260 -30.28 30.83 -6.25
N LEU A 261 -29.63 31.73 -5.49
CA LEU A 261 -28.23 31.60 -5.07
C LEU A 261 -28.19 30.97 -3.68
N ASP A 262 -28.23 29.66 -3.62
CA ASP A 262 -28.36 28.82 -2.41
C ASP A 262 -27.15 27.88 -2.22
N TYR A 263 -25.98 28.28 -2.71
CA TYR A 263 -24.73 27.55 -2.48
C TYR A 263 -24.37 27.51 -0.98
N SER A 264 -23.73 26.42 -0.56
CA SER A 264 -23.34 26.24 0.84
C SER A 264 -22.08 27.03 1.21
N ILE A 265 -21.86 27.26 2.51
CA ILE A 265 -20.61 27.86 3.02
C ILE A 265 -19.41 27.03 2.59
N LYS A 266 -19.54 25.69 2.67
CA LYS A 266 -18.49 24.75 2.29
C LYS A 266 -18.15 24.83 0.81
N GLU A 267 -19.16 25.00 -0.06
CA GLU A 267 -18.93 25.23 -1.49
C GLU A 267 -18.11 26.50 -1.73
N LYS A 268 -18.46 27.60 -1.06
CA LYS A 268 -17.70 28.85 -1.16
C LYS A 268 -16.25 28.68 -0.71
N GLU A 269 -16.01 28.04 0.43
CA GLU A 269 -14.65 27.77 0.95
C GLU A 269 -13.83 26.93 -0.04
N VAL A 270 -14.42 25.86 -0.58
CA VAL A 270 -13.76 24.99 -1.55
C VAL A 270 -13.44 25.74 -2.84
N ALA A 271 -14.35 26.58 -3.33
CA ALA A 271 -14.11 27.43 -4.49
C ALA A 271 -12.91 28.38 -4.26
N GLU A 272 -12.85 29.04 -3.10
CA GLU A 272 -11.73 29.93 -2.75
C GLU A 272 -10.40 29.17 -2.70
N ILE A 273 -10.37 27.96 -2.12
CA ILE A 273 -9.18 27.11 -2.07
C ILE A 273 -8.69 26.76 -3.49
N ILE A 274 -9.61 26.36 -4.38
CA ILE A 274 -9.28 25.99 -5.76
C ILE A 274 -8.81 27.21 -6.57
N ALA A 275 -9.55 28.32 -6.50
CA ALA A 275 -9.21 29.56 -7.19
C ALA A 275 -7.80 30.02 -6.80
N ASN A 276 -7.53 30.14 -5.51
CA ASN A 276 -6.21 30.58 -5.01
C ASN A 276 -5.08 29.61 -5.35
N LYS A 277 -5.34 28.30 -5.37
CA LYS A 277 -4.29 27.32 -5.66
C LYS A 277 -3.86 27.31 -7.13
N PHE A 278 -4.81 27.50 -8.04
CA PHE A 278 -4.57 27.34 -9.48
C PHE A 278 -4.68 28.62 -10.27
N GLY A 279 -5.05 29.74 -9.64
CA GLY A 279 -5.21 31.02 -10.33
C GLY A 279 -6.31 30.95 -11.37
N VAL A 280 -7.49 30.45 -10.99
CA VAL A 280 -8.62 30.26 -11.91
C VAL A 280 -9.82 31.08 -11.48
N GLU A 281 -10.65 31.47 -12.46
CA GLU A 281 -11.98 32.01 -12.19
C GLU A 281 -12.97 30.87 -11.96
N ILE A 282 -13.72 30.96 -10.88
CA ILE A 282 -14.74 30.00 -10.47
C ILE A 282 -16.07 30.74 -10.30
N PHE A 283 -17.12 30.19 -10.88
CA PHE A 283 -18.49 30.63 -10.63
C PHE A 283 -19.20 29.65 -9.70
N LEU A 284 -19.79 30.16 -8.62
CA LEU A 284 -20.76 29.44 -7.79
C LEU A 284 -22.10 29.44 -8.54
N ASN A 285 -22.61 28.24 -8.84
CA ASN A 285 -23.80 28.08 -9.68
C ASN A 285 -25.09 28.20 -8.86
N PRO A 286 -26.17 28.81 -9.41
CA PRO A 286 -27.47 28.83 -8.76
C PRO A 286 -28.18 27.47 -8.85
N LYS A 287 -29.14 27.20 -7.96
CA LYS A 287 -30.08 26.07 -8.11
C LYS A 287 -31.37 26.52 -8.80
N VAL A 288 -31.90 25.65 -9.66
CA VAL A 288 -33.15 25.86 -10.40
C VAL A 288 -34.24 25.00 -9.75
N TYR A 289 -35.23 25.65 -9.13
CA TYR A 289 -36.35 24.99 -8.47
C TYR A 289 -37.54 24.81 -9.40
N TYR A 290 -37.76 25.76 -10.32
CA TYR A 290 -38.79 25.68 -11.33
C TYR A 290 -38.22 26.05 -12.71
N PRO A 291 -38.44 25.24 -13.77
CA PRO A 291 -39.12 23.94 -13.75
C PRO A 291 -38.37 22.90 -12.91
N GLU A 292 -39.11 21.92 -12.37
CA GLU A 292 -38.53 20.86 -11.54
C GLU A 292 -37.55 19.98 -12.34
N ASN A 293 -36.67 19.28 -11.63
CA ASN A 293 -35.74 18.28 -12.19
C ASN A 293 -34.66 18.83 -13.13
N ILE A 294 -34.35 20.13 -13.07
CA ILE A 294 -33.19 20.72 -13.75
C ILE A 294 -31.93 20.45 -12.91
N PRO A 295 -30.97 19.63 -13.40
CA PRO A 295 -29.76 19.34 -12.65
C PRO A 295 -28.82 20.54 -12.70
N THR A 296 -28.26 20.89 -11.55
CA THR A 296 -27.31 21.98 -11.36
C THR A 296 -26.07 21.46 -10.65
N SER A 297 -24.88 21.77 -11.13
CA SER A 297 -23.62 21.52 -10.41
C SER A 297 -23.35 22.62 -9.39
N ASP A 298 -22.32 22.47 -8.56
CA ASP A 298 -21.99 23.47 -7.54
C ASP A 298 -21.09 24.60 -8.07
N PHE A 299 -20.14 24.24 -8.94
CA PHE A 299 -19.18 25.19 -9.50
C PHE A 299 -19.08 25.10 -11.02
N THR A 300 -18.69 26.21 -11.63
CA THR A 300 -18.14 26.25 -12.98
C THR A 300 -16.69 26.74 -12.91
N ILE A 301 -15.75 25.91 -13.37
CA ILE A 301 -14.31 26.19 -13.38
C ILE A 301 -13.83 26.08 -14.82
N ASN A 302 -13.27 27.15 -15.39
CA ASN A 302 -12.84 27.18 -16.80
C ASN A 302 -13.93 26.68 -17.78
N ASN A 303 -15.18 27.13 -17.60
CA ASN A 303 -16.36 26.70 -18.38
C ASN A 303 -16.73 25.22 -18.25
N VAL A 304 -16.23 24.54 -17.23
CA VAL A 304 -16.54 23.13 -16.96
C VAL A 304 -17.24 23.01 -15.61
N ASN A 305 -18.33 22.26 -15.57
CA ASN A 305 -19.13 22.04 -14.38
C ASN A 305 -18.48 21.02 -13.43
N TYR A 306 -18.38 21.39 -12.15
CA TYR A 306 -17.88 20.57 -11.05
C TYR A 306 -18.91 20.45 -9.93
N ASP A 307 -18.98 19.27 -9.32
CA ASP A 307 -19.88 18.96 -8.23
C ASP A 307 -19.10 18.50 -6.98
N LEU A 308 -19.42 19.03 -5.80
CA LEU A 308 -18.75 18.73 -4.55
C LEU A 308 -19.31 17.45 -3.93
N LYS A 309 -18.42 16.58 -3.45
CA LYS A 309 -18.77 15.39 -2.68
C LYS A 309 -17.89 15.28 -1.44
N GLU A 310 -18.52 15.41 -0.28
CA GLU A 310 -17.91 15.08 1.00
C GLU A 310 -17.96 13.56 1.23
N ILE A 311 -16.80 12.95 1.39
CA ILE A 311 -16.67 11.54 1.76
C ILE A 311 -16.57 11.47 3.28
N ILE A 312 -17.56 10.82 3.90
CA ILE A 312 -17.63 10.65 5.36
C ILE A 312 -17.39 9.19 5.77
N SER A 313 -17.94 8.23 5.02
CA SER A 313 -17.81 6.81 5.35
C SER A 313 -16.52 6.20 4.80
N ILE A 314 -15.99 5.18 5.49
CA ILE A 314 -14.84 4.37 5.03
C ILE A 314 -15.24 3.24 4.06
N GLY A 315 -16.51 3.17 3.66
CA GLY A 315 -17.05 2.08 2.84
C GLY A 315 -16.26 1.86 1.55
N ARG A 316 -16.20 0.61 1.08
CA ARG A 316 -15.41 0.27 -0.11
C ARG A 316 -15.88 1.01 -1.37
N ASN A 317 -17.18 1.29 -1.49
CA ASN A 317 -17.80 1.90 -2.68
C ASN A 317 -18.22 3.36 -2.45
N ASN A 318 -17.85 3.96 -1.32
CA ASN A 318 -18.26 5.31 -0.94
C ASN A 318 -18.08 6.38 -2.05
N ILE A 319 -16.93 6.41 -2.75
CA ILE A 319 -16.67 7.35 -3.85
C ILE A 319 -17.57 7.06 -5.06
N ASP A 320 -17.71 5.79 -5.46
CA ASP A 320 -18.57 5.42 -6.61
C ASP A 320 -20.03 5.76 -6.33
N THR A 321 -20.50 5.48 -5.11
CA THR A 321 -21.85 5.79 -4.66
C THR A 321 -22.08 7.31 -4.61
N ALA A 322 -21.14 8.07 -4.05
CA ALA A 322 -21.23 9.54 -3.97
C ALA A 322 -21.30 10.18 -5.36
N ILE A 323 -20.49 9.69 -6.31
CA ILE A 323 -20.43 10.23 -7.68
C ILE A 323 -21.63 9.78 -8.52
N LYS A 324 -22.14 8.55 -8.34
CA LYS A 324 -23.22 7.98 -9.18
C LYS A 324 -24.45 8.89 -9.28
N GLY A 325 -24.81 9.56 -8.19
CA GLY A 325 -25.97 10.47 -8.14
C GLY A 325 -25.77 11.76 -8.93
N GLY A 326 -24.53 12.26 -9.05
CA GLY A 326 -24.19 13.51 -9.71
C GLY A 326 -24.09 13.43 -11.24
N LYS A 327 -24.33 12.26 -11.85
CA LYS A 327 -24.14 12.04 -13.30
C LYS A 327 -24.86 13.05 -14.20
N LYS A 328 -26.04 13.50 -13.80
CA LYS A 328 -26.83 14.47 -14.57
C LYS A 328 -26.35 15.92 -14.38
N GLN A 329 -25.62 16.19 -13.30
CA GLN A 329 -25.20 17.52 -12.88
C GLN A 329 -23.82 17.88 -13.43
N ALA A 330 -22.86 16.95 -13.38
CA ALA A 330 -21.49 17.20 -13.81
C ALA A 330 -20.77 15.91 -14.22
N SER A 331 -19.77 16.05 -15.08
CA SER A 331 -18.77 15.00 -15.39
C SER A 331 -17.52 15.10 -14.51
N ASN A 332 -17.39 16.19 -13.74
CA ASN A 332 -16.21 16.52 -12.96
C ASN A 332 -16.59 16.72 -11.50
N PHE A 333 -15.70 16.34 -10.59
CA PHE A 333 -16.00 16.31 -9.15
C PHE A 333 -14.89 16.89 -8.31
N VAL A 334 -15.28 17.49 -7.19
CA VAL A 334 -14.38 17.79 -6.08
C VAL A 334 -14.68 16.79 -4.97
N LEU A 335 -13.68 15.97 -4.60
CA LEU A 335 -13.80 15.03 -3.50
C LEU A 335 -13.08 15.60 -2.28
N ASP A 336 -13.87 16.07 -1.30
CA ASP A 336 -13.36 16.37 0.03
C ASP A 336 -13.51 15.12 0.90
N TYR A 337 -12.39 14.52 1.28
CA TYR A 337 -12.39 13.30 2.09
C TYR A 337 -11.83 13.52 3.50
N THR A 338 -11.77 14.77 3.95
CA THR A 338 -11.32 15.19 5.28
C THR A 338 -12.01 14.40 6.40
N LYS A 339 -13.32 14.21 6.30
CA LYS A 339 -14.13 13.51 7.31
C LYS A 339 -14.07 11.97 7.22
N SER A 340 -13.47 11.40 6.17
CA SER A 340 -13.56 9.97 5.87
C SER A 340 -12.59 9.08 6.64
N GLY A 341 -11.58 9.63 7.32
CA GLY A 341 -10.47 8.85 7.90
C GLY A 341 -9.60 8.11 6.87
N LEU A 342 -9.86 8.27 5.57
CA LEU A 342 -9.14 7.55 4.51
C LEU A 342 -7.76 8.14 4.26
N SER A 343 -6.82 7.26 3.92
CA SER A 343 -5.50 7.63 3.40
C SER A 343 -5.55 7.94 1.89
N ARG A 344 -4.59 8.73 1.39
CA ARG A 344 -4.46 8.99 -0.05
C ARG A 344 -4.36 7.69 -0.88
N LYS A 345 -3.65 6.68 -0.37
CA LYS A 345 -3.53 5.38 -1.03
C LYS A 345 -4.88 4.66 -1.19
N GLU A 346 -5.75 4.81 -0.20
CA GLU A 346 -7.10 4.25 -0.21
C GLU A 346 -8.03 4.99 -1.16
N ILE A 347 -7.84 6.31 -1.33
CA ILE A 347 -8.49 7.12 -2.36
C ILE A 347 -8.03 6.66 -3.74
N ASP A 348 -6.72 6.51 -3.97
CA ASP A 348 -6.17 6.07 -5.25
C ASP A 348 -6.70 4.69 -5.68
N HIS A 349 -6.83 3.75 -4.74
CA HIS A 349 -7.44 2.44 -5.02
C HIS A 349 -8.89 2.56 -5.51
N ARG A 350 -9.68 3.43 -4.86
CA ARG A 350 -11.09 3.66 -5.22
C ARG A 350 -11.22 4.38 -6.55
N LEU A 351 -10.40 5.40 -6.81
CA LEU A 351 -10.33 6.11 -8.09
C LEU A 351 -9.93 5.18 -9.24
N ASN A 352 -8.95 4.32 -9.02
CA ASN A 352 -8.51 3.38 -10.05
C ASN A 352 -9.65 2.40 -10.43
N ARG A 353 -10.45 1.96 -9.45
CA ARG A 353 -11.63 1.14 -9.72
C ARG A 353 -12.73 1.94 -10.43
N LEU A 354 -12.95 3.20 -10.02
CA LEU A 354 -13.91 4.11 -10.66
C LEU A 354 -13.58 4.31 -12.14
N TYR A 355 -12.35 4.70 -12.47
CA TYR A 355 -11.94 4.98 -13.85
C TYR A 355 -11.86 3.74 -14.74
N LYS A 356 -11.67 2.54 -14.16
CA LYS A 356 -11.78 1.26 -14.88
C LYS A 356 -13.22 0.79 -15.07
N ASN A 357 -14.18 1.34 -14.34
CA ASN A 357 -15.57 0.89 -14.42
C ASN A 357 -16.19 1.35 -15.76
N PRO A 358 -16.64 0.42 -16.64
CA PRO A 358 -17.24 0.79 -17.92
C PRO A 358 -18.53 1.62 -17.75
N HIS A 359 -19.22 1.53 -16.61
CA HIS A 359 -20.42 2.32 -16.31
C HIS A 359 -20.12 3.73 -15.77
N ARG A 360 -18.84 4.12 -15.69
CA ARG A 360 -18.36 5.42 -15.18
C ARG A 360 -17.46 6.14 -16.18
N LYS A 361 -17.55 5.79 -17.47
CA LYS A 361 -16.78 6.46 -18.55
C LYS A 361 -17.02 7.97 -18.66
N TRP A 362 -18.15 8.46 -18.14
CA TRP A 362 -18.55 9.86 -18.14
C TRP A 362 -17.84 10.70 -17.06
N VAL A 363 -17.12 10.07 -16.12
CA VAL A 363 -16.34 10.81 -15.11
C VAL A 363 -15.00 11.22 -15.73
N GLU A 364 -14.75 12.52 -15.78
CA GLU A 364 -13.60 13.12 -16.46
C GLU A 364 -12.48 13.50 -15.49
N ASN A 365 -12.68 14.56 -14.71
CA ASN A 365 -11.68 15.10 -13.79
C ASN A 365 -12.17 15.06 -12.33
N ILE A 366 -11.26 14.72 -11.43
CA ILE A 366 -11.50 14.73 -9.98
C ILE A 366 -10.43 15.55 -9.28
N ILE A 367 -10.85 16.58 -8.55
CA ILE A 367 -10.01 17.35 -7.62
C ILE A 367 -10.07 16.69 -6.24
N LEU A 368 -8.91 16.41 -5.65
CA LEU A 368 -8.81 15.77 -4.33
C LEU A 368 -8.43 16.79 -3.27
N ILE A 369 -9.28 16.91 -2.25
CA ILE A 369 -9.08 17.81 -1.11
C ILE A 369 -9.05 17.02 0.19
N LYS A 370 -8.06 17.33 1.03
CA LYS A 370 -7.97 16.83 2.40
C LYS A 370 -7.44 17.94 3.31
N ASP A 371 -8.11 18.17 4.45
CA ASP A 371 -7.69 19.16 5.45
C ASP A 371 -7.50 20.56 4.82
N ASN A 372 -8.42 20.96 3.93
CA ASN A 372 -8.38 22.19 3.12
C ASN A 372 -7.16 22.33 2.18
N VAL A 373 -6.43 21.24 1.92
CA VAL A 373 -5.30 21.20 0.99
C VAL A 373 -5.67 20.41 -0.26
N ILE A 374 -5.40 21.00 -1.43
CA ILE A 374 -5.54 20.30 -2.72
C ILE A 374 -4.35 19.37 -2.93
N GLU A 375 -4.60 18.08 -2.75
CA GLU A 375 -3.57 17.06 -2.92
C GLU A 375 -3.26 16.81 -4.39
N ASP A 376 -4.29 16.70 -5.25
CA ASP A 376 -4.11 16.39 -6.67
C ASP A 376 -5.33 16.78 -7.51
N ILE A 377 -5.12 16.81 -8.82
CA ILE A 377 -6.18 16.80 -9.82
C ILE A 377 -5.88 15.63 -10.74
N VAL A 378 -6.81 14.69 -10.83
CA VAL A 378 -6.65 13.49 -11.64
C VAL A 378 -7.65 13.49 -12.79
N SER A 379 -7.21 13.01 -13.94
CA SER A 379 -8.04 12.82 -15.13
C SER A 379 -7.88 11.40 -15.64
N LYS A 380 -8.93 10.85 -16.23
CA LYS A 380 -8.87 9.53 -16.85
C LYS A 380 -7.76 9.47 -17.91
N LYS A 381 -7.09 8.32 -17.99
CA LYS A 381 -6.15 8.02 -19.08
C LYS A 381 -6.85 7.61 -20.36
#